data_AF-A0A968M6B1-F1
#
_entry.id   AF-A0A968M6B1-F1
#
_cell.length_a   1.000
_cell.length_b   1.000
_cell.length_c   1.000
_cell.angle_alpha   90.00
_cell.angle_beta   90.00
_cell.angle_gamma   90.00
#
_symmetry.space_group_name_H-M   'P 1'
#
loop_
_entity.id
_entity.type
_entity.pdbx_description
1 polymer ?
#
loop_
_entity_poly.entity_id
_entity_poly.type
_entity_poly.pdbx_seq_one_letter_code
_entity_poly.pdbx_strand_id
1 'polypeptide(L)'
;MGQGAAAAASAQFSIVEPGSTTTARQKPHSDTGRPNCRPGPTPIVSLNATACRQAQQDQQQWMRQLRQTQVHQQQQAEAQRQQARACFSQQVDQLRHTHRQQLQQMQQQLRQSLSLHTQTLSLTTADWLQAVYQQRQAMQTDQQQQLTQFRQSLAHQMQTWLQAMRTTHQVLAQQQREQLQAEVALRQASMESTLQSFQANRQQMATQQQRDLHAFCQNLQVQVQQLQVATLQHLEDLQNQRQVSATQLHEQLTQYTQQLRQQVWGEDHLQIQENGQASGGFSAPPAAAASPADDLSPFSASALSPFSPSEAGSTSAAATTQTEEPEVSVQTLTVATDFSSEDTPIAQVSESEDPILDFVLRFIEELQANDPSMTMLQVIGNRDLVRDLLAKGAGELEVDPSEILAVLRQLVSTASIHA
;
A
#
# COMPACT_ATOMS: atom_id res chain seq x y z
N MET A 1 19.46 25.83 22.82
CA MET A 1 20.10 26.94 23.55
C MET A 1 19.26 28.19 23.36
N GLY A 2 18.94 28.91 24.43
CA GLY A 2 18.36 30.25 24.39
C GLY A 2 16.83 30.32 24.57
N GLN A 3 16.31 29.98 25.75
CA GLN A 3 15.02 30.49 26.22
C GLN A 3 15.21 31.96 26.61
N GLY A 4 14.46 32.87 25.99
CA GLY A 4 14.48 34.30 26.26
C GLY A 4 13.09 34.79 26.64
N ALA A 5 12.99 35.29 27.88
CA ALA A 5 11.77 35.61 28.61
C ALA A 5 10.95 36.76 28.03
N ALA A 6 9.63 36.62 28.06
CA ALA A 6 8.67 37.71 27.89
C ALA A 6 8.37 38.32 29.26
N ALA A 7 8.77 39.59 29.45
CA ALA A 7 8.36 40.41 30.58
C ALA A 7 7.41 41.50 30.06
N ALA A 8 6.13 41.38 30.39
CA ALA A 8 5.12 42.40 30.17
C ALA A 8 5.23 43.47 31.26
N ALA A 9 5.61 44.68 30.89
CA ALA A 9 5.59 45.85 31.77
C ALA A 9 4.32 46.68 31.48
N SER A 10 3.33 46.54 32.34
CA SER A 10 2.18 47.44 32.42
C SER A 10 2.61 48.74 33.10
N ALA A 11 2.67 49.84 32.35
CA ALA A 11 2.84 51.18 32.90
C ALA A 11 1.45 51.86 33.01
N GLN A 12 0.97 52.03 34.24
CA GLN A 12 -0.18 52.87 34.57
C GLN A 12 0.24 54.33 34.55
N PHE A 13 -0.40 55.13 33.68
CA PHE A 13 -0.24 56.58 33.64
C PHE A 13 -1.33 57.23 34.52
N SER A 14 -0.94 57.77 35.67
CA SER A 14 -1.80 58.64 36.49
C SER A 14 -1.90 60.02 35.85
N ILE A 15 -3.13 60.41 35.50
CA ILE A 15 -3.49 61.76 35.06
C ILE A 15 -3.67 62.61 36.33
N VAL A 16 -2.81 63.62 36.49
CA VAL A 16 -2.94 64.66 37.52
C VAL A 16 -3.59 65.89 36.87
N GLU A 17 -4.82 66.19 37.25
CA GLU A 17 -5.47 67.47 36.95
C GLU A 17 -5.05 68.55 37.96
N PRO A 18 -4.71 69.78 37.53
CA PRO A 18 -4.68 70.94 38.42
C PRO A 18 -6.01 71.72 38.35
N GLY A 19 -6.86 71.52 39.35
CA GLY A 19 -8.06 72.31 39.59
C GLY A 19 -7.74 73.77 39.98
N SER A 20 -8.37 74.69 39.26
CA SER A 20 -8.09 76.12 39.26
C SER A 20 -8.66 76.87 40.47
N THR A 21 -7.85 77.74 41.08
CA THR A 21 -8.26 78.73 42.07
C THR A 21 -9.00 79.89 41.41
N THR A 22 -10.26 80.14 41.79
CA THR A 22 -11.00 81.35 41.41
C THR A 22 -11.36 82.14 42.67
N THR A 23 -10.62 83.22 42.91
CA THR A 23 -10.89 84.22 43.94
C THR A 23 -11.98 85.18 43.45
N ALA A 24 -13.20 85.04 43.96
CA ALA A 24 -14.30 85.96 43.69
C ALA A 24 -14.23 87.18 44.65
N ARG A 25 -14.18 88.35 44.02
CA ARG A 25 -14.14 89.69 44.59
C ARG A 25 -15.58 90.21 44.75
N GLN A 26 -16.02 90.56 45.96
CA GLN A 26 -17.27 91.32 46.19
C GLN A 26 -17.00 92.61 46.98
N LYS A 27 -17.68 93.66 46.53
CA LYS A 27 -17.68 95.06 46.95
C LYS A 27 -18.04 95.27 48.43
N PRO A 28 -17.53 96.33 49.08
CA PRO A 28 -18.27 97.02 50.12
C PRO A 28 -19.10 98.18 49.53
N HIS A 29 -20.37 98.21 49.93
CA HIS A 29 -21.32 99.30 49.72
C HIS A 29 -20.88 100.55 50.49
N SER A 30 -20.98 101.67 49.80
CA SER A 30 -21.16 103.02 50.35
C SER A 30 -22.39 103.09 51.25
N ASP A 31 -22.25 103.63 52.46
CA ASP A 31 -23.36 104.35 53.08
C ASP A 31 -22.90 105.55 53.93
N THR A 32 -23.71 106.57 53.76
CA THR A 32 -23.70 107.96 54.14
C THR A 32 -24.01 108.17 55.63
N GLY A 33 -23.35 109.14 56.29
CA GLY A 33 -23.71 109.51 57.65
C GLY A 33 -22.96 110.72 58.23
N ARG A 34 -23.31 111.93 57.80
CA ARG A 34 -23.15 113.18 58.59
C ARG A 34 -24.46 113.43 59.36
N PRO A 35 -24.40 113.97 60.58
CA PRO A 35 -24.83 115.36 60.83
C PRO A 35 -23.87 116.06 61.82
N ASN A 36 -23.39 117.30 61.67
CA ASN A 36 -24.02 118.63 61.50
C ASN A 36 -24.99 119.05 62.63
N CYS A 37 -24.45 119.60 63.74
CA CYS A 37 -25.13 120.46 64.74
C CYS A 37 -24.06 121.40 65.35
N ARG A 38 -23.95 122.67 64.93
CA ARG A 38 -24.60 123.89 65.46
C ARG A 38 -23.91 124.49 66.72
N PRO A 39 -23.17 125.61 66.59
CA PRO A 39 -22.71 126.45 67.70
C PRO A 39 -23.67 127.64 67.96
N GLY A 40 -23.65 128.19 69.17
CA GLY A 40 -24.38 129.40 69.58
C GLY A 40 -23.94 129.89 70.97
N PRO A 41 -24.36 131.07 71.43
CA PRO A 41 -23.67 132.35 71.15
C PRO A 41 -23.24 133.16 72.40
N THR A 42 -22.42 134.19 72.16
CA THR A 42 -22.02 135.29 73.05
C THR A 42 -23.11 136.38 73.21
N PRO A 43 -22.95 137.32 74.18
CA PRO A 43 -23.04 138.77 73.85
C PRO A 43 -21.87 139.56 74.49
N ILE A 44 -21.08 140.37 73.76
CA ILE A 44 -21.25 141.76 73.28
C ILE A 44 -21.43 142.81 74.39
N VAL A 45 -20.38 143.62 74.58
CA VAL A 45 -20.46 145.06 74.92
C VAL A 45 -19.73 145.80 73.81
N SER A 46 -20.43 146.75 73.19
CA SER A 46 -20.02 147.57 72.03
C SER A 46 -19.32 148.85 72.50
N LEU A 47 -18.34 149.36 71.74
CA LEU A 47 -18.17 150.79 71.40
C LEU A 47 -17.08 151.02 70.34
N ASN A 48 -17.39 151.92 69.38
CA ASN A 48 -16.52 152.69 68.46
C ASN A 48 -15.87 151.95 67.26
N ALA A 49 -16.46 151.90 66.07
CA ALA A 49 -16.72 152.97 65.06
C ALA A 49 -15.51 153.35 64.17
N THR A 50 -15.56 152.80 62.95
CA THR A 50 -15.14 153.38 61.65
C THR A 50 -13.68 153.39 61.15
N ALA A 51 -12.64 153.03 61.91
CA ALA A 51 -11.27 152.91 61.37
C ALA A 51 -10.81 151.47 61.00
N CYS A 52 -11.56 150.43 61.40
CA CYS A 52 -11.15 149.01 61.29
C CYS A 52 -11.58 148.28 59.99
N ARG A 53 -12.45 148.90 59.16
CA ARG A 53 -12.98 148.23 57.94
C ARG A 53 -11.97 148.16 56.79
N GLN A 54 -11.02 149.09 56.71
CA GLN A 54 -10.00 149.12 55.64
C GLN A 54 -8.94 148.03 55.87
N ALA A 55 -8.40 147.92 57.10
CA ALA A 55 -7.42 146.90 57.46
C ALA A 55 -7.97 145.46 57.30
N GLN A 56 -9.27 145.27 57.55
CA GLN A 56 -9.93 143.99 57.37
C GLN A 56 -10.11 143.63 55.87
N GLN A 57 -10.29 144.63 55.00
CA GLN A 57 -10.35 144.40 53.55
C GLN A 57 -8.97 144.01 52.99
N ASP A 58 -7.90 144.69 53.41
CA ASP A 58 -6.53 144.37 52.99
C ASP A 58 -6.09 142.99 53.49
N GLN A 59 -6.42 142.64 54.73
CA GLN A 59 -6.18 141.30 55.27
C GLN A 59 -6.97 140.22 54.50
N GLN A 60 -8.20 140.52 54.09
CA GLN A 60 -8.99 139.60 53.25
C GLN A 60 -8.46 139.49 51.81
N GLN A 61 -7.84 140.54 51.27
CA GLN A 61 -7.20 140.48 49.96
C GLN A 61 -5.89 139.69 50.02
N TRP A 62 -5.06 139.90 51.03
CA TRP A 62 -3.84 139.12 51.26
C TRP A 62 -4.14 137.64 51.49
N MET A 63 -5.15 137.31 52.31
CA MET A 63 -5.61 135.93 52.52
C MET A 63 -6.21 135.28 51.26
N ARG A 64 -6.77 136.08 50.34
CA ARG A 64 -7.22 135.59 49.03
C ARG A 64 -6.03 135.27 48.13
N GLN A 65 -5.01 136.14 48.12
CA GLN A 65 -3.80 135.95 47.35
C GLN A 65 -3.01 134.73 47.84
N LEU A 66 -2.85 134.54 49.15
CA LEU A 66 -2.20 133.35 49.72
C LEU A 66 -2.93 132.06 49.34
N ARG A 67 -4.27 132.06 49.40
CA ARG A 67 -5.09 130.92 48.97
C ARG A 67 -4.92 130.64 47.48
N GLN A 68 -4.86 131.68 46.64
CA GLN A 68 -4.61 131.50 45.21
C GLN A 68 -3.23 130.90 44.95
N THR A 69 -2.18 131.39 45.62
CA THR A 69 -0.83 130.83 45.49
C THR A 69 -0.74 129.40 46.00
N GLN A 70 -1.40 129.08 47.11
CA GLN A 70 -1.44 127.72 47.67
C GLN A 70 -2.21 126.75 46.76
N VAL A 71 -3.37 127.16 46.23
CA VAL A 71 -4.13 126.37 45.26
C VAL A 71 -3.32 126.18 43.98
N HIS A 72 -2.62 127.21 43.50
CA HIS A 72 -1.77 127.10 42.31
C HIS A 72 -0.59 126.14 42.53
N GLN A 73 0.09 126.23 43.67
CA GLN A 73 1.19 125.31 44.02
C GLN A 73 0.68 123.87 44.20
N GLN A 74 -0.49 123.70 44.81
CA GLN A 74 -1.14 122.40 44.94
C GLN A 74 -1.53 121.82 43.57
N GLN A 75 -2.11 122.63 42.67
CA GLN A 75 -2.43 122.22 41.31
C GLN A 75 -1.17 121.82 40.52
N GLN A 76 -0.07 122.57 40.66
CA GLN A 76 1.21 122.20 40.04
C GLN A 76 1.76 120.88 40.59
N ALA A 77 1.71 120.67 41.91
CA ALA A 77 2.14 119.41 42.53
C ALA A 77 1.24 118.22 42.13
N GLU A 78 -0.07 118.44 42.00
CA GLU A 78 -1.02 117.43 41.52
C GLU A 78 -0.79 117.11 40.04
N ALA A 79 -0.54 118.11 39.20
CA ALA A 79 -0.20 117.92 37.79
C ALA A 79 1.11 117.13 37.64
N GLN A 80 2.15 117.44 38.42
CA GLN A 80 3.40 116.67 38.43
C GLN A 80 3.18 115.22 38.90
N ARG A 81 2.35 115.00 39.93
CA ARG A 81 1.98 113.64 40.38
C ARG A 81 1.20 112.88 39.31
N GLN A 82 0.30 113.53 38.59
CA GLN A 82 -0.44 112.93 37.48
C GLN A 82 0.51 112.57 36.33
N GLN A 83 1.44 113.45 35.97
CA GLN A 83 2.44 113.20 34.94
C GLN A 83 3.38 112.04 35.33
N ALA A 84 3.85 112.00 36.57
CA ALA A 84 4.67 110.90 37.07
C ALA A 84 3.91 109.56 37.08
N ARG A 85 2.63 109.56 37.47
CA ARG A 85 1.75 108.37 37.40
C ARG A 85 1.52 107.93 35.96
N ALA A 86 1.28 108.85 35.04
CA ALA A 86 1.11 108.55 33.62
C ALA A 86 2.39 107.92 33.04
N CYS A 87 3.55 108.51 33.30
CA CYS A 87 4.85 107.98 32.86
C CYS A 87 5.12 106.57 33.43
N PHE A 88 4.89 106.37 34.74
CA PHE A 88 5.05 105.05 35.36
C PHE A 88 4.06 104.03 34.79
N SER A 89 2.80 104.40 34.56
CA SER A 89 1.81 103.50 33.94
C SER A 89 2.21 103.10 32.52
N GLN A 90 2.74 104.05 31.73
CA GLN A 90 3.23 103.78 30.38
C GLN A 90 4.42 102.82 30.41
N GLN A 91 5.36 102.97 31.35
CA GLN A 91 6.48 102.05 31.52
C GLN A 91 6.02 100.64 31.92
N VAL A 92 5.06 100.53 32.84
CA VAL A 92 4.48 99.24 33.24
C VAL A 92 3.75 98.58 32.07
N ASP A 93 2.99 99.34 31.28
CA ASP A 93 2.28 98.81 30.13
C ASP A 93 3.24 98.41 29.00
N GLN A 94 4.33 99.14 28.80
CA GLN A 94 5.43 98.74 27.92
C GLN A 94 6.06 97.41 28.36
N LEU A 95 6.40 97.27 29.65
CA LEU A 95 6.94 96.01 30.19
C LEU A 95 5.95 94.84 30.08
N ARG A 96 4.66 95.09 30.31
CA ARG A 96 3.61 94.08 30.09
C ARG A 96 3.45 93.72 28.63
N HIS A 97 3.68 94.66 27.72
CA HIS A 97 3.62 94.40 26.29
C HIS A 97 4.82 93.58 25.82
N THR A 98 6.04 93.95 26.22
CA THR A 98 7.26 93.18 25.89
C THR A 98 7.20 91.78 26.49
N HIS A 99 6.77 91.63 27.74
CA HIS A 99 6.60 90.31 28.35
C HIS A 99 5.53 89.46 27.64
N ARG A 100 4.39 90.06 27.25
CA ARG A 100 3.37 89.36 26.45
C ARG A 100 3.90 88.94 25.08
N GLN A 101 4.66 89.79 24.41
CA GLN A 101 5.29 89.45 23.13
C GLN A 101 6.30 88.31 23.31
N GLN A 102 7.13 88.35 24.35
CA GLN A 102 8.08 87.28 24.65
C GLN A 102 7.39 85.94 24.92
N LEU A 103 6.30 85.94 25.70
CA LEU A 103 5.50 84.74 25.96
C LEU A 103 4.85 84.21 24.67
N GLN A 104 4.35 85.09 23.80
CA GLN A 104 3.80 84.69 22.51
C GLN A 104 4.88 84.08 21.59
N GLN A 105 6.09 84.66 21.56
CA GLN A 105 7.22 84.10 20.81
C GLN A 105 7.62 82.72 21.32
N MET A 106 7.77 82.56 22.65
CA MET A 106 8.05 81.26 23.27
C MET A 106 6.95 80.24 22.95
N GLN A 107 5.67 80.64 23.04
CA GLN A 107 4.56 79.75 22.71
C GLN A 107 4.56 79.34 21.23
N GLN A 108 4.88 80.27 20.32
CA GLN A 108 5.01 79.96 18.89
C GLN A 108 6.19 79.02 18.62
N GLN A 109 7.34 79.25 19.25
CA GLN A 109 8.51 78.36 19.15
C GLN A 109 8.20 76.96 19.66
N LEU A 110 7.51 76.83 20.80
CA LEU A 110 7.08 75.54 21.33
C LEU A 110 6.08 74.83 20.41
N ARG A 111 5.12 75.57 19.82
CA ARG A 111 4.18 74.98 18.86
C ARG A 111 4.90 74.48 17.60
N GLN A 112 5.87 75.25 17.10
CA GLN A 112 6.67 74.86 15.94
C GLN A 112 7.52 73.63 16.25
N SER A 113 8.24 73.61 17.38
CA SER A 113 9.08 72.47 17.75
C SER A 113 8.25 71.20 18.00
N LEU A 114 7.09 71.32 18.64
CA LEU A 114 6.14 70.21 18.80
C LEU A 114 5.65 69.71 17.45
N SER A 115 5.24 70.61 16.55
CA SER A 115 4.74 70.19 15.23
C SER A 115 5.79 69.46 14.39
N LEU A 116 7.04 69.94 14.42
CA LEU A 116 8.16 69.26 13.77
C LEU A 116 8.43 67.91 14.43
N HIS A 117 8.46 67.85 15.75
CA HIS A 117 8.71 66.59 16.46
C HIS A 117 7.62 65.55 16.16
N THR A 118 6.34 65.95 16.18
CA THR A 118 5.21 65.09 15.81
C THR A 118 5.31 64.61 14.37
N GLN A 119 5.66 65.49 13.42
CA GLN A 119 5.84 65.11 12.02
C GLN A 119 7.02 64.15 11.81
N THR A 120 8.13 64.37 12.53
CA THR A 120 9.30 63.47 12.44
C THR A 120 8.99 62.10 13.04
N LEU A 121 8.24 62.05 14.14
CA LEU A 121 7.79 60.80 14.74
C LEU A 121 6.82 60.04 13.82
N SER A 122 5.88 60.72 13.16
CA SER A 122 4.94 60.04 12.25
C SER A 122 5.65 59.45 11.03
N LEU A 123 6.63 60.15 10.46
CA LEU A 123 7.43 59.63 9.34
C LEU A 123 8.28 58.43 9.77
N THR A 124 9.00 58.53 10.89
CA THR A 124 9.86 57.43 11.36
C THR A 124 9.05 56.21 11.78
N THR A 125 7.87 56.40 12.37
CA THR A 125 6.96 55.28 12.69
C THR A 125 6.36 54.64 11.44
N ALA A 126 5.99 55.43 10.42
CA ALA A 126 5.52 54.89 9.14
C ALA A 126 6.62 54.07 8.43
N ASP A 127 7.84 54.61 8.36
CA ASP A 127 8.99 53.92 7.75
C ASP A 127 9.33 52.62 8.48
N TRP A 128 9.32 52.65 9.83
CA TRP A 128 9.57 51.46 10.64
C TRP A 128 8.48 50.39 10.43
N LEU A 129 7.20 50.78 10.44
CA LEU A 129 6.10 49.85 10.17
C LEU A 129 6.20 49.25 8.77
N GLN A 130 6.57 50.04 7.76
CA GLN A 130 6.79 49.57 6.41
C GLN A 130 7.96 48.58 6.34
N ALA A 131 9.08 48.85 7.02
CA ALA A 131 10.21 47.94 7.09
C ALA A 131 9.84 46.61 7.77
N VAL A 132 9.09 46.65 8.88
CA VAL A 132 8.60 45.45 9.56
C VAL A 132 7.65 44.64 8.68
N TYR A 133 6.77 45.32 7.93
CA TYR A 133 5.86 44.66 7.00
C TYR A 133 6.62 43.96 5.87
N GLN A 134 7.58 44.64 5.25
CA GLN A 134 8.43 44.07 4.20
C GLN A 134 9.25 42.88 4.72
N GLN A 135 9.81 42.99 5.92
CA GLN A 135 10.55 41.89 6.54
C GLN A 135 9.65 40.67 6.78
N ARG A 136 8.41 40.88 7.26
CA ARG A 136 7.45 39.80 7.45
C ARG A 136 7.07 39.14 6.12
N GLN A 137 6.86 39.93 5.07
CA GLN A 137 6.58 39.39 3.74
C GLN A 137 7.75 38.55 3.21
N ALA A 138 8.98 39.04 3.31
CA ALA A 138 10.18 38.31 2.91
C ALA A 138 10.32 36.97 3.67
N MET A 139 10.10 36.99 4.99
CA MET A 139 10.11 35.76 5.80
C MET A 139 9.00 34.79 5.36
N GLN A 140 7.81 35.28 5.02
CA GLN A 140 6.71 34.45 4.55
C GLN A 140 7.01 33.84 3.18
N THR A 141 7.61 34.61 2.26
CA THR A 141 8.03 34.09 0.95
C THR A 141 9.13 33.05 1.10
N ASP A 142 10.11 33.27 1.98
CA ASP A 142 11.19 32.31 2.26
C ASP A 142 10.63 31.01 2.84
N GLN A 143 9.68 31.11 3.79
CA GLN A 143 9.02 29.93 4.35
C GLN A 143 8.24 29.16 3.27
N GLN A 144 7.51 29.86 2.39
CA GLN A 144 6.80 29.21 1.29
C GLN A 144 7.76 28.55 0.29
N GLN A 145 8.90 29.18 -0.01
CA GLN A 145 9.92 28.60 -0.86
C GLN A 145 10.52 27.35 -0.23
N GLN A 146 10.83 27.37 1.07
CA GLN A 146 11.33 26.18 1.79
C GLN A 146 10.31 25.04 1.77
N LEU A 147 9.03 25.32 2.02
CA LEU A 147 7.97 24.30 1.93
C LEU A 147 7.83 23.75 0.51
N THR A 148 7.97 24.60 -0.50
CA THR A 148 7.90 24.18 -1.90
C THR A 148 9.09 23.31 -2.28
N GLN A 149 10.31 23.69 -1.89
CA GLN A 149 11.52 22.88 -2.09
C GLN A 149 11.44 21.54 -1.36
N PHE A 150 10.93 21.53 -0.13
CA PHE A 150 10.71 20.29 0.63
C PHE A 150 9.68 19.37 -0.06
N ARG A 151 8.57 19.93 -0.57
CA ARG A 151 7.58 19.15 -1.33
C ARG A 151 8.17 18.59 -2.62
N GLN A 152 8.99 19.38 -3.33
CA GLN A 152 9.66 18.94 -4.55
C GLN A 152 10.68 17.83 -4.27
N SER A 153 11.47 17.95 -3.20
CA SER A 153 12.44 16.92 -2.83
C SER A 153 11.76 15.62 -2.41
N LEU A 154 10.65 15.70 -1.66
CA LEU A 154 9.84 14.54 -1.29
C LEU A 154 9.21 13.87 -2.51
N ALA A 155 8.64 14.66 -3.45
CA ALA A 155 8.09 14.14 -4.69
C ALA A 155 9.16 13.43 -5.54
N HIS A 156 10.36 14.02 -5.65
CA HIS A 156 11.48 13.41 -6.37
C HIS A 156 11.95 12.13 -5.68
N GLN A 157 12.04 12.10 -4.35
CA GLN A 157 12.41 10.90 -3.59
C GLN A 157 11.38 9.77 -3.79
N MET A 158 10.08 10.07 -3.72
CA MET A 158 9.02 9.09 -4.01
C MET A 158 9.10 8.57 -5.44
N GLN A 159 9.35 9.44 -6.43
CA GLN A 159 9.46 9.01 -7.82
C GLN A 159 10.65 8.07 -8.03
N THR A 160 11.80 8.38 -7.44
CA THR A 160 13.00 7.54 -7.48
C THR A 160 12.75 6.18 -6.80
N TRP A 161 12.08 6.17 -5.64
CA TRP A 161 11.71 4.94 -4.96
C TRP A 161 10.74 4.08 -5.78
N LEU A 162 9.71 4.68 -6.38
CA LEU A 162 8.78 3.98 -7.27
C LEU A 162 9.46 3.45 -8.52
N GLN A 163 10.42 4.17 -9.10
CA GLN A 163 11.21 3.69 -10.23
C GLN A 163 12.08 2.49 -9.83
N ALA A 164 12.74 2.56 -8.67
CA ALA A 164 13.52 1.44 -8.14
C ALA A 164 12.64 0.20 -7.88
N MET A 165 11.43 0.38 -7.31
CA MET A 165 10.47 -0.70 -7.13
C MET A 165 10.00 -1.30 -8.46
N ARG A 166 9.77 -0.47 -9.49
CA ARG A 166 9.38 -0.99 -10.81
C ARG A 166 10.50 -1.80 -11.45
N THR A 167 11.75 -1.36 -11.35
CA THR A 167 12.87 -2.11 -11.93
C THR A 167 13.13 -3.41 -11.17
N THR A 168 13.06 -3.42 -9.84
CA THR A 168 13.18 -4.67 -9.06
C THR A 168 12.07 -5.66 -9.39
N HIS A 169 10.82 -5.20 -9.50
CA HIS A 169 9.71 -6.06 -9.93
C HIS A 169 9.89 -6.59 -11.36
N GLN A 170 10.38 -5.76 -12.30
CA GLN A 170 10.64 -6.20 -13.66
C GLN A 170 11.75 -7.26 -13.73
N VAL A 171 12.84 -7.08 -12.98
CA VAL A 171 13.94 -8.05 -12.91
C VAL A 171 13.45 -9.36 -12.28
N LEU A 172 12.68 -9.29 -11.19
CA LEU A 172 12.13 -10.48 -10.55
C LEU A 172 11.17 -11.24 -11.47
N ALA A 173 10.31 -10.53 -12.21
CA ALA A 173 9.43 -11.14 -13.20
C ALA A 173 10.18 -11.77 -14.38
N GLN A 174 11.29 -11.15 -14.83
CA GLN A 174 12.15 -11.73 -15.86
C GLN A 174 12.85 -12.99 -15.35
N GLN A 175 13.41 -12.95 -14.15
CA GLN A 175 14.05 -14.10 -13.52
C GLN A 175 13.07 -15.28 -13.38
N GLN A 176 11.83 -15.02 -12.97
CA GLN A 176 10.81 -16.05 -12.86
C GLN A 176 10.46 -16.68 -14.23
N ARG A 177 10.40 -15.87 -15.30
CA ARG A 177 10.17 -16.38 -16.66
C ARG A 177 11.33 -17.24 -17.15
N GLU A 178 12.56 -16.83 -16.89
CA GLU A 178 13.74 -17.62 -17.25
C GLU A 178 13.78 -18.95 -16.49
N GLN A 179 13.44 -18.95 -15.20
CA GLN A 179 13.31 -20.17 -14.40
C GLN A 179 12.26 -21.12 -14.97
N LEU A 180 11.06 -20.61 -15.27
CA LEU A 180 10.00 -21.43 -15.87
C LEU A 180 10.40 -21.97 -17.25
N GLN A 181 11.08 -21.17 -18.07
CA GLN A 181 11.59 -21.64 -19.37
C GLN A 181 12.65 -22.73 -19.21
N ALA A 182 13.56 -22.59 -18.24
CA ALA A 182 14.55 -23.61 -17.94
C ALA A 182 13.92 -24.91 -17.44
N GLU A 183 12.90 -24.84 -16.58
CA GLU A 183 12.14 -26.00 -16.13
C GLU A 183 11.39 -26.70 -17.27
N VAL A 184 10.76 -25.93 -18.16
CA VAL A 184 10.09 -26.47 -19.35
C VAL A 184 11.10 -27.17 -20.26
N ALA A 185 12.26 -26.57 -20.52
CA ALA A 185 13.32 -27.17 -21.33
C ALA A 185 13.86 -28.47 -20.70
N LEU A 186 14.06 -28.49 -19.38
CA LEU A 186 14.49 -29.68 -18.65
C LEU A 186 13.45 -30.80 -18.74
N ARG A 187 12.16 -30.47 -18.56
CA ARG A 187 11.06 -31.44 -18.73
C ARG A 187 10.98 -31.96 -20.16
N GLN A 188 11.15 -31.11 -21.17
CA GLN A 188 11.18 -31.53 -22.58
C GLN A 188 12.34 -32.51 -22.84
N ALA A 189 13.56 -32.17 -22.43
CA ALA A 189 14.71 -33.04 -22.59
C ALA A 189 14.54 -34.38 -21.86
N SER A 190 13.93 -34.37 -20.67
CA SER A 190 13.58 -35.59 -19.93
C SER A 190 12.56 -36.45 -20.69
N MET A 191 11.48 -35.85 -21.21
CA MET A 191 10.49 -36.56 -22.01
C MET A 191 11.11 -37.15 -23.27
N GLU A 192 11.94 -36.40 -24.00
CA GLU A 192 12.66 -36.89 -25.18
C GLU A 192 13.57 -38.07 -24.84
N SER A 193 14.30 -38.00 -23.73
CA SER A 193 15.12 -39.12 -23.24
C SER A 193 14.29 -40.36 -22.93
N THR A 194 13.13 -40.22 -22.28
CA THR A 194 12.23 -41.36 -22.03
C THR A 194 11.66 -41.95 -23.32
N LEU A 195 11.28 -41.12 -24.30
CA LEU A 195 10.80 -41.60 -25.59
C LEU A 195 11.90 -42.35 -26.36
N GLN A 196 13.13 -41.84 -26.33
CA GLN A 196 14.28 -42.51 -26.92
C GLN A 196 14.56 -43.87 -26.25
N SER A 197 14.46 -43.96 -24.93
CA SER A 197 14.66 -45.23 -24.22
C SER A 197 13.55 -46.24 -24.52
N PHE A 198 12.29 -45.81 -24.63
CA PHE A 198 11.18 -46.67 -25.07
C PHE A 198 11.37 -47.16 -26.51
N GLN A 199 11.88 -46.31 -27.40
CA GLN A 199 12.18 -46.68 -28.77
C GLN A 199 13.32 -47.71 -28.84
N ALA A 200 14.41 -47.48 -28.10
CA ALA A 200 15.53 -48.43 -28.01
C ALA A 200 15.08 -49.78 -27.43
N ASN A 201 14.27 -49.78 -26.36
CA ASN A 201 13.74 -50.99 -25.75
C ASN A 201 12.85 -51.78 -26.71
N ARG A 202 11.98 -51.10 -27.48
CA ARG A 202 11.19 -51.77 -28.53
C ARG A 202 12.06 -52.41 -29.60
N GLN A 203 13.12 -51.74 -30.05
CA GLN A 203 14.06 -52.31 -31.02
C GLN A 203 14.80 -53.52 -30.43
N GLN A 204 15.20 -53.45 -29.16
CA GLN A 204 15.84 -54.56 -28.46
C GLN A 204 14.89 -55.76 -28.35
N MET A 205 13.62 -55.56 -27.97
CA MET A 205 12.64 -56.65 -27.92
C MET A 205 12.38 -57.26 -29.31
N ALA A 206 12.26 -56.44 -30.35
CA ALA A 206 12.05 -56.94 -31.71
C ALA A 206 13.23 -57.80 -32.19
N THR A 207 14.47 -57.33 -31.95
CA THR A 207 15.67 -58.12 -32.29
C THR A 207 15.79 -59.39 -31.45
N GLN A 208 15.43 -59.34 -30.17
CA GLN A 208 15.43 -60.52 -29.31
C GLN A 208 14.41 -61.56 -29.79
N GLN A 209 13.17 -61.17 -30.09
CA GLN A 209 12.16 -62.06 -30.65
C GLN A 209 12.62 -62.70 -31.97
N GLN A 210 13.30 -61.93 -32.84
CA GLN A 210 13.83 -62.47 -34.08
C GLN A 210 14.93 -63.52 -33.84
N ARG A 211 15.81 -63.30 -32.85
CA ARG A 211 16.82 -64.29 -32.45
C ARG A 211 16.17 -65.55 -31.87
N ASP A 212 15.17 -65.39 -31.01
CA ASP A 212 14.49 -66.51 -30.36
C ASP A 212 13.75 -67.37 -31.40
N LEU A 213 13.06 -66.75 -32.37
CA LEU A 213 12.43 -67.44 -33.49
C LEU A 213 13.46 -68.16 -34.36
N HIS A 214 14.59 -67.52 -34.67
CA HIS A 214 15.64 -68.15 -35.46
C HIS A 214 16.25 -69.36 -34.73
N ALA A 215 16.53 -69.24 -33.43
CA ALA A 215 17.02 -70.33 -32.60
C ALA A 215 16.00 -71.48 -32.51
N PHE A 216 14.70 -71.17 -32.40
CA PHE A 216 13.64 -72.16 -32.44
C PHE A 216 13.63 -72.93 -33.77
N CYS A 217 13.69 -72.22 -34.91
CA CYS A 217 13.75 -72.86 -36.23
C CYS A 217 14.99 -73.77 -36.38
N GLN A 218 16.15 -73.33 -35.90
CA GLN A 218 17.37 -74.16 -35.90
C GLN A 218 17.20 -75.43 -35.05
N ASN A 219 16.66 -75.29 -33.83
CA ASN A 219 16.40 -76.44 -32.96
C ASN A 219 15.43 -77.43 -33.60
N LEU A 220 14.38 -76.94 -34.27
CA LEU A 220 13.40 -77.76 -34.96
C LEU A 220 14.05 -78.50 -36.14
N GLN A 221 14.92 -77.82 -36.90
CA GLN A 221 15.67 -78.44 -37.99
C GLN A 221 16.60 -79.56 -37.48
N VAL A 222 17.29 -79.34 -36.36
CA VAL A 222 18.13 -80.35 -35.72
C VAL A 222 17.30 -81.53 -35.24
N GLN A 223 16.13 -81.31 -34.62
CA GLN A 223 15.23 -82.39 -34.21
C GLN A 223 14.75 -83.22 -35.40
N VAL A 224 14.37 -82.57 -36.51
CA VAL A 224 13.95 -83.28 -37.73
C VAL A 224 15.09 -84.13 -38.28
N GLN A 225 16.33 -83.61 -38.31
CA GLN A 225 17.50 -84.40 -38.71
C GLN A 225 17.76 -85.58 -37.76
N GLN A 226 17.70 -85.38 -36.45
CA GLN A 226 17.88 -86.45 -35.47
C GLN A 226 16.83 -87.55 -35.64
N LEU A 227 15.57 -87.17 -35.86
CA LEU A 227 14.47 -88.10 -36.08
C LEU A 227 14.66 -88.87 -37.39
N GLN A 228 15.12 -88.19 -38.45
CA GLN A 228 15.46 -88.85 -39.72
C GLN A 228 16.60 -89.86 -39.56
N VAL A 229 17.69 -89.50 -38.87
CA VAL A 229 18.80 -90.43 -38.59
C VAL A 229 18.34 -91.61 -37.74
N ALA A 230 17.55 -91.37 -36.70
CA ALA A 230 16.98 -92.42 -35.85
C ALA A 230 16.06 -93.36 -36.65
N THR A 231 15.26 -92.83 -37.58
CA THR A 231 14.41 -93.68 -38.44
C THR A 231 15.23 -94.53 -39.40
N LEU A 232 16.32 -94.00 -39.97
CA LEU A 232 17.22 -94.77 -40.83
C LEU A 232 17.92 -95.88 -40.04
N GLN A 233 18.42 -95.57 -38.84
CA GLN A 233 19.00 -96.58 -37.93
C GLN A 233 17.99 -97.67 -37.59
N HIS A 234 16.75 -97.31 -37.27
CA HIS A 234 15.71 -98.28 -36.96
C HIS A 234 15.36 -99.19 -38.14
N LEU A 235 15.37 -98.66 -39.37
CA LEU A 235 15.18 -99.44 -40.59
C LEU A 235 16.35 -100.42 -40.83
N GLU A 236 17.58 -99.98 -40.56
CA GLU A 236 18.78 -100.82 -40.64
C GLU A 236 18.72 -101.96 -39.60
N ASP A 237 18.33 -101.66 -38.36
CA ASP A 237 18.13 -102.67 -37.32
C ASP A 237 17.07 -103.70 -37.71
N LEU A 238 15.93 -103.26 -38.26
CA LEU A 238 14.88 -104.17 -38.77
C LEU A 238 15.37 -105.03 -39.95
N GLN A 239 16.22 -104.48 -40.82
CA GLN A 239 16.83 -105.24 -41.91
C GLN A 239 17.78 -106.31 -41.37
N ASN A 240 18.66 -105.94 -40.43
CA ASN A 240 19.57 -106.87 -39.78
C ASN A 240 18.81 -107.98 -39.03
N GLN A 241 17.74 -107.62 -38.31
CA GLN A 241 16.88 -108.58 -37.63
C GLN A 241 16.17 -109.54 -38.62
N ARG A 242 15.72 -109.04 -39.77
CA ARG A 242 15.17 -109.88 -40.84
C ARG A 242 16.21 -110.82 -41.44
N GLN A 243 17.45 -110.37 -41.62
CA GLN A 243 18.52 -111.23 -42.12
C GLN A 243 18.86 -112.35 -41.13
N VAL A 244 18.99 -112.02 -39.83
CA VAL A 244 19.28 -113.01 -38.77
C VAL A 244 18.14 -114.03 -38.63
N SER A 245 16.88 -113.60 -38.67
CA SER A 245 15.74 -114.53 -38.63
C SER A 245 15.64 -115.39 -39.90
N ALA A 246 15.95 -114.82 -41.07
CA ALA A 246 16.00 -115.58 -42.32
C ALA A 246 17.12 -116.64 -42.32
N THR A 247 18.32 -116.31 -41.83
CA THR A 247 19.41 -117.30 -41.71
C THR A 247 19.09 -118.37 -40.67
N GLN A 248 18.47 -118.00 -39.54
CA GLN A 248 18.02 -118.96 -38.53
C GLN A 248 16.95 -119.93 -39.07
N LEU A 249 15.96 -119.41 -39.81
CA LEU A 249 14.96 -120.26 -40.49
C LEU A 249 15.60 -121.14 -41.55
N HIS A 250 16.55 -120.62 -42.33
CA HIS A 250 17.29 -121.41 -43.31
C HIS A 250 18.08 -122.53 -42.63
N GLU A 251 18.73 -122.25 -41.51
CA GLU A 251 19.45 -123.24 -40.71
C GLU A 251 18.49 -124.31 -40.16
N GLN A 252 17.32 -123.91 -39.61
CA GLN A 252 16.29 -124.86 -39.17
C GLN A 252 15.77 -125.73 -40.32
N LEU A 253 15.52 -125.15 -41.50
CA LEU A 253 15.12 -125.90 -42.70
C LEU A 253 16.25 -126.83 -43.17
N THR A 254 17.51 -126.41 -43.08
CA THR A 254 18.67 -127.23 -43.44
C THR A 254 18.85 -128.39 -42.45
N GLN A 255 18.68 -128.15 -41.15
CA GLN A 255 18.67 -129.18 -40.13
C GLN A 255 17.48 -130.15 -40.32
N TYR A 256 16.28 -129.64 -40.59
CA TYR A 256 15.10 -130.46 -40.85
C TYR A 256 15.25 -131.30 -42.12
N THR A 257 15.83 -130.74 -43.19
CA THR A 257 16.12 -131.49 -44.42
C THR A 257 17.24 -132.52 -44.20
N GLN A 258 18.25 -132.24 -43.37
CA GLN A 258 19.24 -133.24 -42.95
C GLN A 258 18.59 -134.36 -42.12
N GLN A 259 17.71 -134.02 -41.18
CA GLN A 259 16.96 -135.01 -40.40
C GLN A 259 16.04 -135.85 -41.29
N LEU A 260 15.31 -135.23 -42.23
CA LEU A 260 14.52 -135.94 -43.25
C LEU A 260 15.40 -136.83 -44.13
N ARG A 261 16.56 -136.34 -44.56
CA ARG A 261 17.53 -137.11 -45.34
C ARG A 261 18.00 -138.33 -44.55
N GLN A 262 18.31 -138.18 -43.27
CA GLN A 262 18.65 -139.27 -42.36
C GLN A 262 17.47 -140.22 -42.10
N GLN A 263 16.23 -139.75 -42.07
CA GLN A 263 15.04 -140.59 -41.84
C GLN A 263 14.58 -141.36 -43.09
N VAL A 264 14.68 -140.76 -44.28
CA VAL A 264 14.19 -141.34 -45.55
C VAL A 264 15.28 -142.18 -46.23
N TRP A 265 16.55 -141.79 -46.09
CA TRP A 265 17.70 -142.43 -46.75
C TRP A 265 18.80 -142.76 -45.73
N GLY A 266 18.44 -143.45 -44.65
CA GLY A 266 19.33 -143.78 -43.51
C GLY A 266 20.81 -143.95 -43.86
N GLU A 267 21.67 -143.39 -43.00
CA GLU A 267 23.14 -143.40 -43.06
C GLU A 267 23.71 -144.54 -43.92
N ASP A 268 23.99 -144.24 -45.18
CA ASP A 268 25.21 -144.60 -45.90
C ASP A 268 25.03 -144.26 -47.39
N HIS A 269 25.94 -143.41 -47.88
CA HIS A 269 26.36 -143.20 -49.27
C HIS A 269 26.28 -141.77 -49.84
N LEU A 270 27.50 -141.22 -50.00
CA LEU A 270 28.01 -140.48 -51.17
C LEU A 270 27.77 -138.97 -51.27
N GLN A 271 28.72 -138.27 -50.65
CA GLN A 271 29.65 -137.34 -51.29
C GLN A 271 29.81 -137.52 -52.82
N ILE A 272 29.02 -136.79 -53.64
CA ILE A 272 29.27 -136.45 -55.07
C ILE A 272 28.63 -135.06 -55.29
N GLN A 273 29.37 -133.95 -55.25
CA GLN A 273 30.05 -133.31 -56.38
C GLN A 273 29.26 -133.35 -57.70
N GLU A 274 28.29 -132.44 -57.86
CA GLU A 274 27.70 -132.17 -59.18
C GLU A 274 28.07 -130.75 -59.64
N ASN A 275 29.03 -130.76 -60.56
CA ASN A 275 29.57 -129.64 -61.32
C ASN A 275 29.15 -129.95 -62.78
N GLY A 276 28.41 -129.06 -63.44
CA GLY A 276 28.06 -129.15 -64.87
C GLY A 276 26.55 -129.05 -65.15
N GLN A 277 26.03 -127.89 -65.54
CA GLN A 277 25.94 -127.41 -66.94
C GLN A 277 24.91 -128.15 -67.83
N ALA A 278 23.73 -127.54 -67.97
CA ALA A 278 22.95 -127.42 -69.22
C ALA A 278 22.08 -126.16 -69.06
N SER A 279 22.41 -125.01 -69.64
CA SER A 279 22.37 -124.62 -71.06
C SER A 279 20.96 -124.48 -71.63
N GLY A 280 20.62 -123.24 -72.00
CA GLY A 280 19.34 -122.78 -72.53
C GLY A 280 18.94 -121.48 -71.82
N GLY A 281 19.44 -120.29 -72.15
CA GLY A 281 19.82 -119.77 -73.46
C GLY A 281 18.76 -118.78 -73.94
N PHE A 282 18.84 -117.52 -73.49
CA PHE A 282 18.50 -116.37 -74.33
C PHE A 282 19.34 -115.15 -73.91
N SER A 283 20.31 -114.83 -74.78
CA SER A 283 21.13 -113.61 -74.83
C SER A 283 20.24 -112.36 -74.94
N ALA A 284 20.38 -111.31 -74.10
CA ALA A 284 21.43 -110.26 -74.04
C ALA A 284 21.32 -109.19 -75.16
N PRO A 285 22.01 -108.02 -75.09
CA PRO A 285 21.99 -106.88 -74.14
C PRO A 285 22.04 -105.53 -74.97
N PRO A 286 22.73 -104.40 -74.65
CA PRO A 286 23.35 -103.86 -73.40
C PRO A 286 23.18 -102.33 -73.15
N ALA A 287 23.86 -101.86 -72.08
CA ALA A 287 24.56 -100.56 -71.89
C ALA A 287 24.01 -99.76 -70.68
N ALA A 288 24.66 -99.73 -69.50
CA ALA A 288 25.98 -99.22 -69.11
C ALA A 288 25.95 -97.76 -68.65
N ALA A 289 26.31 -97.59 -67.36
CA ALA A 289 27.00 -96.47 -66.72
C ALA A 289 26.31 -95.10 -66.61
N ALA A 290 26.00 -94.70 -65.36
CA ALA A 290 26.68 -93.61 -64.62
C ALA A 290 25.74 -92.97 -63.57
N SER A 291 26.10 -93.07 -62.29
CA SER A 291 25.88 -91.97 -61.31
C SER A 291 26.84 -90.81 -61.67
N PRO A 292 26.71 -89.55 -61.19
CA PRO A 292 26.11 -89.13 -59.91
C PRO A 292 25.40 -87.73 -59.90
N ALA A 293 25.06 -87.29 -58.69
CA ALA A 293 24.98 -85.90 -58.20
C ALA A 293 23.62 -85.16 -58.22
N ASP A 294 23.32 -84.64 -57.01
CA ASP A 294 22.77 -83.32 -56.66
C ASP A 294 21.61 -82.73 -57.49
N ASP A 295 20.47 -82.45 -56.82
CA ASP A 295 20.05 -81.07 -56.51
C ASP A 295 18.71 -81.12 -55.74
N LEU A 296 18.78 -80.93 -54.43
CA LEU A 296 17.63 -80.48 -53.65
C LEU A 296 17.58 -78.96 -53.77
N SER A 297 16.59 -78.45 -54.50
CA SER A 297 16.24 -77.03 -54.41
C SER A 297 14.71 -76.82 -54.44
N PRO A 298 14.23 -75.79 -53.72
CA PRO A 298 13.00 -75.84 -52.96
C PRO A 298 11.78 -75.28 -53.71
N PHE A 299 10.61 -75.66 -53.20
CA PHE A 299 9.31 -75.08 -53.55
C PHE A 299 9.38 -73.55 -53.64
N SER A 300 9.03 -73.04 -54.82
CA SER A 300 8.90 -71.62 -55.11
C SER A 300 7.82 -70.96 -54.26
N ALA A 301 8.27 -69.93 -53.55
CA ALA A 301 7.66 -68.63 -53.29
C ALA A 301 6.19 -68.39 -53.70
N SER A 302 5.42 -67.99 -52.68
CA SER A 302 4.71 -66.71 -52.61
C SER A 302 3.80 -66.31 -53.78
N ALA A 303 2.50 -66.50 -53.56
CA ALA A 303 1.51 -65.47 -53.86
C ALA A 303 0.31 -65.70 -52.94
N LEU A 304 0.07 -64.77 -52.00
CA LEU A 304 -1.27 -64.36 -51.55
C LEU A 304 -1.08 -63.16 -50.59
N SER A 305 -1.33 -61.98 -51.15
CA SER A 305 -1.49 -60.72 -50.43
C SER A 305 -2.90 -60.65 -49.80
N PRO A 306 -3.33 -59.52 -49.20
CA PRO A 306 -3.57 -59.41 -47.77
C PRO A 306 -5.07 -59.33 -47.44
N PHE A 307 -5.48 -59.90 -46.31
CA PHE A 307 -6.81 -59.63 -45.75
C PHE A 307 -6.74 -58.46 -44.77
N SER A 308 -7.34 -57.33 -45.16
CA SER A 308 -7.86 -56.33 -44.22
C SER A 308 -9.09 -56.90 -43.50
N PRO A 309 -9.26 -56.58 -42.21
CA PRO A 309 -10.49 -55.86 -41.81
C PRO A 309 -10.14 -54.72 -40.83
N SER A 310 -10.61 -53.50 -41.09
CA SER A 310 -11.96 -52.99 -40.79
C SER A 310 -12.09 -52.56 -39.33
N GLU A 311 -12.19 -51.25 -39.16
CA GLU A 311 -12.70 -50.56 -37.99
C GLU A 311 -14.05 -51.14 -37.55
N ALA A 312 -14.26 -51.23 -36.23
CA ALA A 312 -15.31 -50.52 -35.50
C ALA A 312 -15.60 -51.18 -34.14
N GLY A 313 -15.52 -50.36 -33.08
CA GLY A 313 -16.62 -50.31 -32.11
C GLY A 313 -16.54 -51.20 -30.85
N SER A 314 -16.64 -50.48 -29.73
CA SER A 314 -17.52 -50.77 -28.58
C SER A 314 -16.97 -51.39 -27.29
N THR A 315 -16.95 -50.49 -26.28
CA THR A 315 -17.59 -50.58 -24.95
C THR A 315 -16.99 -51.43 -23.82
N SER A 316 -16.51 -50.68 -22.81
CA SER A 316 -17.03 -50.60 -21.43
C SER A 316 -16.70 -51.66 -20.38
N ALA A 317 -16.41 -51.12 -19.18
CA ALA A 317 -16.73 -51.59 -17.83
C ALA A 317 -15.58 -52.14 -16.94
N ALA A 318 -15.26 -51.29 -15.95
CA ALA A 318 -15.16 -51.54 -14.51
C ALA A 318 -14.13 -52.56 -13.96
N ALA A 319 -13.24 -52.06 -13.10
CA ALA A 319 -12.94 -52.70 -11.81
C ALA A 319 -12.34 -51.70 -10.82
N THR A 320 -13.09 -51.51 -9.74
CA THR A 320 -12.75 -50.95 -8.44
C THR A 320 -11.60 -51.72 -7.78
N THR A 321 -10.62 -51.02 -7.19
CA THR A 321 -10.03 -51.47 -5.92
C THR A 321 -9.43 -50.30 -5.13
N GLN A 322 -9.94 -50.17 -3.92
CA GLN A 322 -9.39 -49.41 -2.80
C GLN A 322 -7.97 -49.90 -2.47
N THR A 323 -7.09 -49.00 -2.04
CA THR A 323 -6.00 -49.35 -1.13
C THR A 323 -5.80 -48.18 -0.17
N GLU A 324 -5.97 -48.51 1.10
CA GLU A 324 -5.80 -47.70 2.29
C GLU A 324 -4.33 -47.24 2.43
N GLU A 325 -4.14 -46.02 2.93
CA GLU A 325 -2.86 -45.57 3.51
C GLU A 325 -3.13 -45.11 4.95
N PRO A 326 -2.45 -45.68 5.97
CA PRO A 326 -2.65 -45.30 7.36
C PRO A 326 -1.74 -44.16 7.80
N GLU A 327 -2.30 -43.32 8.67
CA GLU A 327 -1.65 -42.30 9.48
C GLU A 327 -0.47 -42.84 10.31
N VAL A 328 0.59 -42.03 10.41
CA VAL A 328 1.40 -41.96 11.64
C VAL A 328 1.66 -40.49 12.00
N SER A 329 1.09 -40.14 13.14
CA SER A 329 1.18 -38.93 13.94
C SER A 329 2.59 -38.64 14.47
N VAL A 330 3.01 -37.36 14.57
CA VAL A 330 3.68 -36.84 15.79
C VAL A 330 3.32 -35.36 16.05
N GLN A 331 2.79 -35.18 17.26
CA GLN A 331 2.54 -34.01 18.12
C GLN A 331 3.57 -32.87 18.04
N THR A 332 3.32 -31.64 18.54
CA THR A 332 3.58 -31.25 19.95
C THR A 332 3.09 -29.82 20.28
N LEU A 333 2.20 -29.72 21.30
CA LEU A 333 1.95 -28.67 22.33
C LEU A 333 1.79 -27.16 21.93
N THR A 334 0.99 -26.31 22.60
CA THR A 334 0.85 -26.13 24.07
C THR A 334 -0.29 -25.13 24.43
N VAL A 335 -1.03 -25.49 25.49
CA VAL A 335 -1.54 -24.65 26.62
C VAL A 335 -2.69 -23.66 26.40
N ALA A 336 -3.78 -24.00 27.11
CA ALA A 336 -4.93 -23.20 27.46
C ALA A 336 -4.63 -22.16 28.57
N THR A 337 -5.37 -21.06 28.58
CA THR A 337 -5.67 -20.34 29.82
C THR A 337 -7.12 -19.88 29.74
N ASP A 338 -7.92 -20.44 30.64
CA ASP A 338 -9.34 -20.25 30.83
C ASP A 338 -9.55 -19.24 31.97
N PHE A 339 -10.44 -18.28 31.77
CA PHE A 339 -11.00 -17.41 32.81
C PHE A 339 -12.47 -17.15 32.50
N SER A 340 -13.30 -17.97 33.14
CA SER A 340 -14.40 -17.57 34.05
C SER A 340 -15.54 -16.67 33.52
N SER A 341 -16.69 -17.32 33.44
CA SER A 341 -18.10 -16.88 33.49
C SER A 341 -18.41 -15.56 34.21
N GLU A 342 -19.41 -14.80 33.72
CA GLU A 342 -20.78 -14.74 34.28
C GLU A 342 -21.72 -13.77 33.51
N ASP A 343 -23.02 -14.00 33.70
CA ASP A 343 -24.19 -13.16 33.40
C ASP A 343 -24.84 -13.15 32.00
N THR A 344 -25.84 -14.04 31.87
CA THR A 344 -27.16 -13.75 31.29
C THR A 344 -28.11 -13.39 32.45
N PRO A 345 -29.24 -12.65 32.29
CA PRO A 345 -30.15 -12.73 31.14
C PRO A 345 -30.86 -11.41 30.74
N ILE A 346 -31.50 -11.37 29.57
CA ILE A 346 -32.92 -11.03 29.37
C ILE A 346 -33.23 -11.11 27.87
N ALA A 347 -34.31 -11.84 27.58
CA ALA A 347 -34.89 -12.13 26.29
C ALA A 347 -35.21 -10.89 25.45
N GLN A 348 -34.87 -10.95 24.16
CA GLN A 348 -35.84 -10.82 23.08
C GLN A 348 -35.46 -11.78 21.95
N VAL A 349 -36.11 -12.94 21.98
CA VAL A 349 -36.30 -13.78 20.81
C VAL A 349 -37.15 -12.95 19.85
N SER A 350 -36.50 -12.38 18.85
CA SER A 350 -37.15 -12.12 17.56
C SER A 350 -36.71 -13.27 16.68
N GLU A 351 -37.64 -14.15 16.35
CA GLU A 351 -37.50 -15.13 15.29
C GLU A 351 -37.30 -14.38 13.96
N SER A 352 -36.04 -14.16 13.58
CA SER A 352 -35.63 -14.01 12.18
C SER A 352 -35.05 -15.34 11.76
N GLU A 353 -35.71 -16.02 10.83
CA GLU A 353 -35.45 -17.39 10.40
C GLU A 353 -34.09 -17.59 9.68
N ASP A 354 -33.28 -16.54 9.51
CA ASP A 354 -31.99 -16.60 8.82
C ASP A 354 -30.86 -15.97 9.67
N PRO A 355 -29.94 -16.77 10.27
CA PRO A 355 -28.84 -16.24 11.09
C PRO A 355 -27.87 -15.35 10.28
N ILE A 356 -27.82 -15.55 8.97
CA ILE A 356 -27.02 -14.75 8.02
C ILE A 356 -27.59 -13.33 7.89
N LEU A 357 -28.92 -13.18 7.95
CA LEU A 357 -29.61 -11.90 7.81
C LEU A 357 -29.30 -11.00 9.01
N ASP A 358 -29.44 -11.55 10.22
CA ASP A 358 -29.15 -10.85 11.47
C ASP A 358 -27.69 -10.39 11.55
N PHE A 359 -26.77 -11.23 11.08
CA PHE A 359 -25.35 -10.89 11.04
C PHE A 359 -25.07 -9.70 10.11
N VAL A 360 -25.62 -9.73 8.89
CA VAL A 360 -25.45 -8.63 7.93
C VAL A 360 -26.03 -7.33 8.47
N LEU A 361 -27.20 -7.38 9.12
CA LEU A 361 -27.83 -6.20 9.73
C LEU A 361 -27.00 -5.64 10.89
N ARG A 362 -26.51 -6.49 11.81
CA ARG A 362 -25.62 -6.06 12.89
C ARG A 362 -24.33 -5.45 12.38
N PHE A 363 -23.72 -6.03 11.34
CA PHE A 363 -22.50 -5.47 10.76
C PHE A 363 -22.73 -4.09 10.12
N ILE A 364 -23.89 -3.89 9.49
CA ILE A 364 -24.28 -2.58 8.95
C ILE A 364 -24.55 -1.58 10.08
N GLU A 365 -25.20 -1.99 11.17
CA GLU A 365 -25.39 -1.17 12.36
C GLU A 365 -24.07 -0.75 13.01
N GLU A 366 -23.09 -1.66 13.10
CA GLU A 366 -21.74 -1.36 13.60
C GLU A 366 -21.00 -0.36 12.69
N LEU A 367 -21.16 -0.48 11.37
CA LEU A 367 -20.60 0.49 10.43
C LEU A 367 -21.30 1.85 10.52
N GLN A 368 -22.62 1.87 10.72
CA GLN A 368 -23.40 3.11 10.91
C GLN A 368 -23.10 3.81 12.24
N ALA A 369 -22.77 3.05 13.29
CA ALA A 369 -22.31 3.62 14.55
C ALA A 369 -20.99 4.38 14.40
N ASN A 370 -20.13 3.97 13.46
CA ASN A 370 -18.86 4.62 13.16
C ASN A 370 -18.99 5.76 12.11
N ASP A 371 -19.93 5.64 11.17
CA ASP A 371 -20.26 6.69 10.20
C ASP A 371 -21.77 6.73 9.92
N PRO A 372 -22.52 7.75 10.41
CA PRO A 372 -23.97 7.83 10.26
C PRO A 372 -24.44 8.09 8.82
N SER A 373 -23.52 8.38 7.88
CA SER A 373 -23.83 8.53 6.47
C SER A 373 -23.78 7.22 5.66
N MET A 374 -23.37 6.12 6.31
CA MET A 374 -23.15 4.83 5.67
C MET A 374 -24.47 4.11 5.39
N THR A 375 -24.97 4.21 4.16
CA THR A 375 -26.16 3.48 3.73
C THR A 375 -25.81 2.06 3.26
N MET A 376 -26.75 1.12 3.36
CA MET A 376 -26.57 -0.26 2.92
C MET A 376 -26.08 -0.38 1.46
N LEU A 377 -26.62 0.45 0.56
CA LEU A 377 -26.19 0.53 -0.84
C LEU A 377 -24.72 0.96 -0.98
N GLN A 378 -24.25 1.82 -0.07
CA GLN A 378 -22.88 2.32 -0.08
C GLN A 378 -21.88 1.31 0.51
N VAL A 379 -22.30 0.50 1.49
CA VAL A 379 -21.54 -0.66 1.97
C VAL A 379 -21.32 -1.66 0.83
N ILE A 380 -22.36 -1.91 0.01
CA ILE A 380 -22.29 -2.82 -1.13
C ILE A 380 -21.51 -2.23 -2.32
N GLY A 381 -21.57 -0.91 -2.49
CA GLY A 381 -20.76 -0.18 -3.46
C GLY A 381 -19.27 -0.17 -3.13
N ASN A 382 -18.89 -0.45 -1.88
CA ASN A 382 -17.51 -0.48 -1.44
C ASN A 382 -16.97 -1.91 -1.36
N ARG A 383 -16.18 -2.30 -2.36
CA ARG A 383 -15.63 -3.66 -2.50
C ARG A 383 -14.86 -4.14 -1.26
N ASP A 384 -14.13 -3.25 -0.60
CA ASP A 384 -13.31 -3.64 0.54
C ASP A 384 -14.17 -3.93 1.79
N LEU A 385 -15.27 -3.20 1.99
CA LEU A 385 -16.22 -3.47 3.08
C LEU A 385 -17.02 -4.75 2.85
N VAL A 386 -17.41 -5.03 1.59
CA VAL A 386 -18.02 -6.32 1.25
C VAL A 386 -17.04 -7.46 1.50
N ARG A 387 -15.77 -7.30 1.16
CA ARG A 387 -14.74 -8.32 1.45
C ARG A 387 -14.60 -8.55 2.95
N ASP A 388 -14.59 -7.49 3.75
CA ASP A 388 -14.44 -7.60 5.20
C ASP A 388 -15.69 -8.21 5.85
N LEU A 389 -16.89 -7.89 5.36
CA LEU A 389 -18.14 -8.52 5.75
C LEU A 389 -18.14 -10.02 5.43
N LEU A 390 -17.65 -10.41 4.24
CA LEU A 390 -17.56 -11.82 3.86
C LEU A 390 -16.50 -12.57 4.65
N ALA A 391 -15.35 -11.96 4.93
CA ALA A 391 -14.29 -12.57 5.73
C ALA A 391 -14.72 -12.76 7.18
N LYS A 392 -15.39 -11.77 7.78
CA LYS A 392 -15.93 -11.87 9.13
C LYS A 392 -17.11 -12.83 9.20
N GLY A 393 -18.03 -12.77 8.25
CA GLY A 393 -19.19 -13.66 8.23
C GLY A 393 -18.82 -15.12 7.99
N ALA A 394 -17.83 -15.40 7.14
CA ALA A 394 -17.31 -16.75 6.96
C ALA A 394 -16.59 -17.27 8.22
N GLY A 395 -15.97 -16.38 9.00
CA GLY A 395 -15.31 -16.72 10.26
C GLY A 395 -16.27 -16.90 11.46
N GLU A 396 -17.32 -16.08 11.54
CA GLU A 396 -18.24 -16.07 12.70
C GLU A 396 -19.45 -17.00 12.52
N LEU A 397 -19.94 -17.19 11.29
CA LEU A 397 -21.05 -18.10 11.01
C LEU A 397 -20.62 -19.47 10.46
N GLU A 398 -19.35 -19.65 10.10
CA GLU A 398 -18.86 -20.85 9.38
C GLU A 398 -19.64 -21.14 8.09
N VAL A 399 -20.27 -20.11 7.52
CA VAL A 399 -21.09 -20.19 6.30
C VAL A 399 -20.26 -19.78 5.10
N ASP A 400 -20.51 -20.44 3.96
CA ASP A 400 -19.84 -20.10 2.71
C ASP A 400 -20.09 -18.63 2.32
N PRO A 401 -19.04 -17.90 1.89
CA PRO A 401 -19.17 -16.48 1.52
C PRO A 401 -20.17 -16.25 0.38
N SER A 402 -20.43 -17.28 -0.44
CA SER A 402 -21.44 -17.25 -1.50
C SER A 402 -22.88 -17.11 -0.97
N GLU A 403 -23.19 -17.71 0.18
CA GLU A 403 -24.52 -17.64 0.79
C GLU A 403 -24.75 -16.26 1.43
N ILE A 404 -23.72 -15.71 2.07
CA ILE A 404 -23.73 -14.34 2.61
C ILE A 404 -23.95 -13.32 1.48
N LEU A 405 -23.30 -13.52 0.33
CA LEU A 405 -23.53 -12.70 -0.86
C LEU A 405 -24.94 -12.84 -1.43
N ALA A 406 -25.54 -14.04 -1.39
CA ALA A 406 -26.89 -14.26 -1.87
C ALA A 406 -27.92 -13.50 -1.02
N VAL A 407 -27.77 -13.55 0.32
CA VAL A 407 -28.61 -12.82 1.27
C VAL A 407 -28.43 -11.30 1.12
N LEU A 408 -27.19 -10.82 0.98
CA LEU A 408 -26.92 -9.40 0.67
C LEU A 408 -27.63 -8.93 -0.60
N ARG A 409 -27.57 -9.73 -1.68
CA ARG A 409 -28.27 -9.41 -2.93
C ARG A 409 -29.78 -9.42 -2.77
N GLN A 410 -30.31 -10.34 -1.98
CA GLN A 410 -31.75 -10.42 -1.68
C GLN A 410 -32.22 -9.19 -0.90
N LEU A 411 -31.47 -8.78 0.13
CA LEU A 411 -31.76 -7.58 0.91
C LEU A 411 -31.69 -6.29 0.08
N VAL A 412 -30.75 -6.18 -0.85
CA VAL A 412 -30.69 -5.04 -1.78
C VAL A 412 -31.87 -5.05 -2.73
N SER A 413 -32.25 -6.23 -3.21
CA SER A 413 -33.38 -6.37 -4.13
C SER A 413 -34.69 -5.99 -3.45
N THR A 414 -34.89 -6.37 -2.17
CA THR A 414 -36.08 -5.97 -1.40
C THR A 414 -36.04 -4.49 -1.00
N ALA A 415 -34.88 -3.96 -0.60
CA ALA A 415 -34.72 -2.54 -0.27
C ALA A 415 -34.93 -1.61 -1.49
N SER A 416 -34.53 -2.05 -2.69
CA SER A 416 -34.73 -1.31 -3.94
C SER A 416 -36.17 -1.34 -4.45
N ILE A 417 -37.03 -2.23 -3.92
CA ILE A 417 -38.45 -2.32 -4.31
C ILE A 417 -39.34 -1.44 -3.40
N HIS A 418 -38.79 -0.93 -2.28
CA HIS A 418 -39.49 -0.08 -1.31
C HIS A 418 -38.97 1.36 -1.24
N ALA A 419 -38.03 1.74 -2.11
CA ALA A 419 -37.62 3.12 -2.39
C ALA A 419 -38.25 3.59 -3.70
#